data_AF-A0A968EAS8-F1
#
_entry.id   AF-A0A968EAS8-F1
#
_cell.length_a   1.000
_cell.length_b   1.000
_cell.length_c   1.000
_cell.angle_alpha   90.00
_cell.angle_beta   90.00
_cell.angle_gamma   90.00
#
_symmetry.space_group_name_H-M   'P 1'
#
loop_
_entity.id
_entity.type
_entity.pdbx_description
1 polymer ?
#
loop_
_entity_poly.entity_id
_entity_poly.type
_entity_poly.pdbx_seq_one_letter_code
_entity_poly.pdbx_strand_id
1 'polypeptide(L)'
;MLLKHLLGLLLNPKEQWRLIRAEEKSITACYLEYVVILALIPPFAGFVGTTYIGWQIGWGAPVKLTTQSALLIAILYYLAILVAVFVVGKAIHWMATTYGAQPTLAHCVKLAAFTATPLL
;
A
#
# COMPACT_ATOMS: atom_id res chain seq x y z
N MET A 1 -2.87 -15.43 7.91
CA MET A 1 -2.48 -14.65 6.72
C MET A 1 -3.27 -13.36 6.71
N LEU A 2 -2.61 -12.21 6.53
CA LEU A 2 -3.24 -10.90 6.58
C LEU A 2 -4.15 -10.62 5.36
N LEU A 3 -3.88 -11.27 4.22
CA LEU A 3 -4.70 -11.21 2.99
C LEU A 3 -6.18 -11.58 3.21
N LYS A 4 -6.50 -12.43 4.19
CA LYS A 4 -7.88 -12.82 4.51
C LYS A 4 -8.75 -11.64 4.95
N HIS A 5 -8.14 -10.56 5.46
CA HIS A 5 -8.84 -9.37 5.90
C HIS A 5 -9.18 -8.40 4.77
N LEU A 6 -8.62 -8.58 3.57
CA LEU A 6 -8.77 -7.62 2.47
C LEU A 6 -10.24 -7.43 2.05
N LEU A 7 -10.94 -8.51 1.75
CA LEU A 7 -12.36 -8.46 1.40
C LEU A 7 -13.22 -7.99 2.57
N GLY A 8 -12.89 -8.41 3.79
CA GLY A 8 -13.62 -7.98 4.95
C GLY A 8 -13.43 -6.48 5.26
N LEU A 9 -12.26 -5.90 4.98
CA LEU A 9 -12.00 -4.46 5.13
C LEU A 9 -12.85 -3.65 4.16
N LEU A 10 -13.08 -4.17 2.95
CA LEU A 10 -13.91 -3.52 1.93
C LEU A 10 -15.41 -3.71 2.19
N LEU A 11 -15.82 -4.90 2.63
CA LEU A 11 -17.24 -5.27 2.73
C LEU A 11 -17.82 -5.08 4.15
N ASN A 12 -17.03 -5.32 5.20
CA ASN A 12 -17.47 -5.30 6.60
C ASN A 12 -16.39 -4.70 7.53
N PRO A 13 -16.01 -3.42 7.33
CA PRO A 13 -14.83 -2.83 7.95
C PRO A 13 -14.85 -2.85 9.49
N LYS A 14 -16.00 -2.55 10.12
CA LYS A 14 -16.12 -2.50 11.58
C LYS A 14 -15.69 -3.81 12.25
N GLU A 15 -16.20 -4.94 11.76
CA GLU A 15 -15.89 -6.23 12.36
C GLU A 15 -14.45 -6.65 12.06
N GLN A 16 -13.95 -6.36 10.85
CA GLN A 16 -12.55 -6.68 10.54
C GLN A 16 -11.55 -5.88 11.36
N TRP A 17 -11.79 -4.60 11.62
CA TRP A 17 -10.90 -3.82 12.49
C TRP A 17 -10.82 -4.39 13.91
N ARG A 18 -11.89 -5.01 14.40
CA ARG A 18 -11.90 -5.72 15.69
C ARG A 18 -11.00 -6.96 15.66
N LEU A 19 -11.06 -7.74 14.58
CA LEU A 19 -10.21 -8.92 14.37
C LEU A 19 -8.74 -8.54 14.20
N ILE A 20 -8.45 -7.52 13.38
CA ILE A 20 -7.09 -7.02 13.13
C ILE A 20 -6.44 -6.52 14.43
N ARG A 21 -7.22 -5.85 15.29
CA ARG A 21 -6.73 -5.38 16.60
C ARG A 21 -6.31 -6.53 17.50
N ALA A 22 -7.00 -7.66 17.44
CA ALA A 22 -6.68 -8.85 18.23
C ALA A 22 -5.47 -9.63 17.68
N GLU A 23 -5.07 -9.42 16.42
CA GLU A 23 -3.96 -10.14 15.80
C GLU A 23 -2.62 -9.40 16.04
N GLU A 24 -1.82 -9.90 16.98
CA GLU A 24 -0.46 -9.43 17.19
C GLU A 24 0.47 -10.01 16.11
N LYS A 25 1.02 -9.13 15.28
CA LYS A 25 2.02 -9.49 14.27
C LYS A 25 3.15 -8.48 14.25
N SER A 26 4.35 -8.98 13.96
CA SER A 26 5.54 -8.16 13.74
C SER A 26 5.42 -7.34 12.45
N ILE A 27 6.21 -6.27 12.36
CA ILE A 27 6.30 -5.43 11.15
C ILE A 27 6.70 -6.29 9.95
N THR A 28 7.69 -7.18 10.12
CA THR A 28 8.19 -8.07 9.07
C THR A 28 7.10 -8.96 8.52
N ALA A 29 6.29 -9.58 9.38
CA ALA A 29 5.17 -10.41 8.95
C ALA A 29 4.10 -9.57 8.22
N CYS A 30 3.85 -8.34 8.66
CA CYS A 30 2.94 -7.41 7.97
C CYS A 30 3.42 -7.05 6.56
N TYR A 31 4.71 -6.76 6.39
CA TYR A 31 5.27 -6.44 5.09
C TYR A 31 5.27 -7.65 4.14
N LEU A 32 5.81 -8.77 4.58
CA LEU A 32 5.99 -9.96 3.74
C LEU A 32 4.66 -10.61 3.34
N GLU A 33 3.69 -10.68 4.25
CA GLU A 33 2.41 -11.34 3.97
C GLU A 33 1.35 -10.43 3.34
N TYR A 34 1.55 -9.11 3.31
CA TYR A 34 0.49 -8.17 2.91
C TYR A 34 1.01 -7.04 2.01
N VAL A 35 1.84 -6.15 2.54
CA VAL A 35 2.20 -4.90 1.86
C VAL A 35 2.97 -5.18 0.57
N VAL A 36 3.96 -6.07 0.61
CA VAL A 36 4.79 -6.44 -0.56
C VAL A 36 3.95 -6.99 -1.71
N ILE A 37 2.94 -7.80 -1.40
CA ILE A 37 2.10 -8.46 -2.40
C ILE A 37 1.12 -7.45 -3.02
N LEU A 38 0.44 -6.68 -2.17
CA LEU A 38 -0.57 -5.73 -2.65
C LEU A 38 0.07 -4.56 -3.37
N ALA A 39 1.15 -3.98 -2.83
CA ALA A 39 1.84 -2.83 -3.42
C ALA A 39 2.35 -3.08 -4.85
N LEU A 40 2.43 -4.33 -5.32
CA LEU A 40 2.83 -4.67 -6.68
C LEU A 40 1.73 -4.38 -7.71
N ILE A 41 0.46 -4.43 -7.31
CA ILE A 41 -0.70 -4.30 -8.19
C ILE A 41 -0.69 -2.96 -8.95
N PRO A 42 -0.60 -1.79 -8.28
CA PRO A 42 -0.67 -0.49 -8.94
C PRO A 42 0.52 -0.20 -9.86
N PRO A 43 1.79 -0.44 -9.47
CA PRO A 43 2.93 -0.30 -10.37
C PRO A 43 2.85 -1.21 -11.60
N PHE A 44 2.37 -2.44 -11.44
CA PHE A 44 2.18 -3.37 -12.55
C PHE A 44 1.06 -2.88 -13.49
N ALA A 45 -0.08 -2.48 -12.95
CA ALA A 45 -1.19 -1.92 -13.73
C ALA A 45 -0.76 -0.63 -14.45
N GLY A 46 -0.01 0.24 -13.78
CA GLY A 46 0.56 1.46 -14.36
C GLY A 46 1.57 1.16 -15.48
N PHE A 47 2.44 0.17 -15.30
CA PHE A 47 3.38 -0.27 -16.35
C PHE A 47 2.63 -0.75 -17.60
N VAL A 48 1.64 -1.62 -17.43
CA VAL A 48 0.84 -2.16 -18.54
C VAL A 48 0.04 -1.04 -19.22
N GLY A 49 -0.63 -0.21 -18.42
CA GLY A 49 -1.44 0.90 -18.90
C GLY A 49 -0.64 1.94 -19.68
N THR A 50 0.56 2.28 -19.23
CA THR A 50 1.39 3.30 -19.89
C THR A 50 2.19 2.79 -21.08
N THR A 51 2.53 1.49 -21.11
CA THR A 51 3.35 0.89 -22.18
C THR A 51 2.51 0.35 -23.33
N TYR A 52 1.42 -0.37 -23.04
CA TYR A 52 0.64 -1.06 -24.09
C TYR A 52 -0.59 -0.28 -24.52
N ILE A 53 -1.30 0.31 -23.57
CA ILE A 53 -2.55 1.05 -23.83
C ILE A 53 -2.23 2.51 -24.19
N GLY A 54 -1.45 3.17 -23.35
CA GLY A 54 -1.14 4.61 -23.45
C GLY A 54 -2.30 5.49 -23.00
N TRP A 55 -2.16 6.79 -23.19
CA TRP A 55 -3.23 7.77 -22.99
C TRP A 55 -3.28 8.76 -24.15
N GLN A 56 -4.45 9.34 -24.40
CA GLN A 56 -4.65 10.35 -25.45
C GLN A 56 -4.99 11.70 -24.82
N ILE A 57 -4.37 12.76 -25.34
CA ILE A 57 -4.69 14.13 -24.96
C ILE A 57 -5.19 14.84 -26.23
N GLY A 58 -6.48 15.16 -26.26
CA GLY A 58 -7.11 15.76 -27.45
C GLY A 58 -7.28 14.77 -28.60
N TRP A 59 -7.09 15.25 -29.82
CA TRP A 59 -7.24 14.46 -31.04
C TRP A 59 -5.87 14.00 -31.55
N GLY A 60 -5.54 12.71 -31.40
CA GLY A 60 -4.25 12.17 -31.83
C GLY A 60 -4.03 10.71 -31.46
N ALA A 61 -2.88 10.16 -31.86
CA ALA A 61 -2.48 8.79 -31.49
C ALA A 61 -2.18 8.69 -29.97
N PRO A 62 -2.38 7.52 -29.34
CA PRO A 62 -2.05 7.32 -27.93
C PRO A 62 -0.57 7.54 -27.65
N VAL A 63 -0.28 8.34 -26.63
CA VAL A 63 1.06 8.50 -26.05
C VAL A 63 1.37 7.29 -25.19
N LYS A 64 2.51 6.66 -25.46
CA LYS A 64 3.01 5.48 -24.72
C LYS A 64 4.40 5.78 -24.17
N LEU A 65 4.70 5.22 -23.01
CA LEU A 65 6.06 5.20 -22.49
C LEU A 65 6.87 4.10 -23.18
N THR A 66 8.17 4.31 -23.32
CA THR A 66 9.08 3.24 -23.70
C THR A 66 9.13 2.21 -22.57
N THR A 67 9.30 0.93 -22.93
CA THR A 67 9.35 -0.17 -21.95
C THR A 67 10.41 0.06 -20.87
N GLN A 68 11.57 0.59 -21.25
CA GLN A 68 12.65 0.90 -20.30
C GLN A 68 12.24 1.98 -19.30
N SER A 69 11.68 3.09 -19.76
CA SER A 69 11.25 4.18 -18.88
C SER A 69 10.09 3.75 -17.99
N ALA A 70 9.11 3.04 -18.54
CA ALA A 70 7.97 2.54 -17.78
C ALA A 70 8.42 1.57 -16.68
N LEU A 71 9.38 0.68 -16.97
CA LEU A 71 9.91 -0.27 -15.98
C LEU A 71 10.63 0.44 -14.84
N LEU A 72 11.48 1.43 -15.16
CA LEU A 72 12.18 2.23 -14.14
C LEU A 72 11.17 2.95 -13.22
N ILE A 73 10.16 3.59 -13.81
CA ILE A 73 9.11 4.28 -13.04
C ILE A 73 8.33 3.30 -12.17
N ALA A 74 7.97 2.12 -12.68
CA ALA A 74 7.25 1.10 -11.93
C ALA A 74 8.06 0.59 -10.72
N ILE A 75 9.36 0.36 -10.88
CA ILE A 75 10.24 -0.06 -9.78
C ILE A 75 10.34 1.04 -8.71
N LEU A 76 10.58 2.28 -9.13
CA LEU A 76 10.68 3.41 -8.19
C LEU A 76 9.35 3.64 -7.47
N TYR A 77 8.23 3.53 -8.17
CA TYR A 77 6.89 3.64 -7.60
C TYR A 77 6.63 2.54 -6.57
N TYR A 78 6.97 1.30 -6.88
CA TYR A 78 6.84 0.18 -5.94
C TYR A 78 7.65 0.42 -4.66
N LEU A 79 8.92 0.81 -4.77
CA LEU A 79 9.75 1.14 -3.61
C LEU A 79 9.21 2.33 -2.82
N ALA A 80 8.68 3.34 -3.51
CA ALA A 80 8.08 4.51 -2.88
C ALA A 80 6.85 4.12 -2.04
N ILE A 81 6.00 3.20 -2.51
CA ILE A 81 4.85 2.70 -1.73
C ILE A 81 5.33 2.02 -0.44
N LEU A 82 6.32 1.13 -0.52
CA LEU A 82 6.85 0.42 0.65
C LEU A 82 7.41 1.40 1.70
N VAL A 83 8.17 2.40 1.24
CA VAL A 83 8.72 3.43 2.12
C VAL A 83 7.60 4.29 2.71
N ALA A 84 6.61 4.69 1.90
CA ALA A 84 5.50 5.52 2.34
C ALA A 84 4.70 4.88 3.48
N VAL A 85 4.37 3.57 3.38
CA VAL A 85 3.66 2.85 4.45
C VAL A 85 4.45 2.90 5.76
N PHE A 86 5.77 2.72 5.73
CA PHE A 86 6.60 2.80 6.93
C PHE A 86 6.66 4.22 7.49
N VAL A 87 6.86 5.22 6.63
CA VAL A 87 6.92 6.64 7.02
C VAL A 87 5.60 7.08 7.67
N VAL A 88 4.46 6.72 7.08
CA VAL A 88 3.13 6.97 7.67
C VAL A 88 2.99 6.26 9.01
N GLY A 89 3.42 5.00 9.12
CA GLY A 89 3.43 4.28 10.40
C GLY A 89 4.27 4.98 11.48
N LYS A 90 5.45 5.52 11.13
CA LYS A 90 6.26 6.32 12.05
C LYS A 90 5.58 7.63 12.42
N ALA A 91 4.93 8.30 11.47
CA ALA A 91 4.19 9.52 11.74
C ALA A 91 3.02 9.28 12.71
N ILE A 92 2.28 8.18 12.52
CA ILE A 92 1.21 7.75 13.44
C ILE A 92 1.79 7.48 14.83
N HIS A 93 2.91 6.75 14.92
CA HIS A 93 3.55 6.45 16.21
C HIS A 93 3.98 7.72 16.94
N TRP A 94 4.66 8.63 16.22
CA TRP A 94 5.08 9.92 16.78
C TRP A 94 3.88 10.71 17.31
N MET A 95 2.84 10.88 16.49
CA MET A 95 1.64 11.60 16.89
C MET A 95 0.95 10.96 18.11
N ALA A 96 0.86 9.62 18.14
CA ALA A 96 0.27 8.91 19.28
C ALA A 96 1.04 9.17 20.58
N THR A 97 2.39 9.13 20.53
CA THR A 97 3.23 9.45 21.70
C THR A 97 3.09 10.90 22.16
N THR A 98 2.94 11.85 21.23
CA THR A 98 2.70 13.26 21.56
C THR A 98 1.41 13.47 22.35
N TYR A 99 0.37 12.70 22.06
CA TYR A 99 -0.93 12.79 22.76
C TYR A 99 -1.07 11.82 23.94
N GLY A 100 0.05 11.25 24.42
CA GLY A 100 0.07 10.42 25.64
C GLY A 100 -0.34 8.95 25.46
N ALA A 101 -0.57 8.50 24.22
CA ALA A 101 -0.75 7.09 23.93
C ALA A 101 0.61 6.38 23.83
N GLN A 102 0.65 5.09 24.14
CA GLN A 102 1.88 4.27 24.11
C GLN A 102 1.74 3.05 23.16
N PRO A 103 1.44 3.26 21.86
CA PRO A 103 1.36 2.13 20.93
C PRO A 103 2.76 1.63 20.55
N THR A 104 2.86 0.36 20.19
CA THR A 104 4.08 -0.14 19.54
C THR A 104 4.14 0.35 18.09
N LEU A 105 5.35 0.59 17.57
CA LEU A 105 5.54 0.96 16.15
C LEU A 105 4.91 -0.07 15.20
N ALA A 106 4.96 -1.35 15.57
CA ALA A 106 4.30 -2.41 14.81
C ALA A 106 2.80 -2.21 14.65
N HIS A 107 2.13 -1.72 15.70
CA HIS A 107 0.71 -1.41 15.65
C HIS A 107 0.41 -0.25 14.70
N CYS A 108 1.22 0.81 14.75
CA CYS A 108 1.07 1.98 13.89
C CYS A 108 1.33 1.66 12.41
N VAL A 109 2.35 0.85 12.12
CA VAL A 109 2.66 0.41 10.76
C VAL A 109 1.58 -0.53 10.21
N LYS A 110 1.04 -1.46 11.03
CA LYS A 110 -0.12 -2.27 10.64
C LYS A 110 -1.33 -1.39 10.31
N LEU A 111 -1.62 -0.40 11.15
CA LEU A 111 -2.71 0.55 10.91
C LEU A 111 -2.54 1.25 9.57
N ALA A 112 -1.35 1.82 9.29
CA ALA A 112 -1.03 2.46 8.02
C ALA A 112 -1.25 1.53 6.82
N ALA A 113 -0.70 0.30 6.89
CA ALA A 113 -0.82 -0.70 5.84
C ALA A 113 -2.29 -1.06 5.54
N PHE A 114 -3.09 -1.31 6.58
CA PHE A 114 -4.49 -1.67 6.40
C PHE A 114 -5.34 -0.49 5.91
N THR A 115 -5.08 0.73 6.37
CA THR A 115 -5.76 1.92 5.82
C THR A 115 -5.39 2.19 4.36
N ALA A 116 -4.17 1.83 3.96
CA ALA A 116 -3.70 1.99 2.58
C ALA A 116 -4.23 0.90 1.64
N THR A 117 -4.87 -0.17 2.14
CA THR A 117 -5.37 -1.31 1.33
C THR A 117 -6.12 -0.91 0.05
N PRO A 118 -6.99 0.11 0.02
CA PRO A 118 -7.69 0.49 -1.22
C PRO A 118 -6.78 1.16 -2.27
N LEU A 119 -5.61 1.65 -1.84
CA LEU A 119 -4.62 2.33 -2.67
C LEU A 119 -3.47 1.40 -3.09
N LEU A 120 -3.28 0.29 -2.37
CA LEU A 120 -2.36 -0.79 -2.68
C LEU A 120 -3.02 -1.77 -3.66
#